data_AF-A0A1B0CW06-F1
#
_entry.id   AF-A0A1B0CW06-F1
#
_cell.length_a   1.000
_cell.length_b   1.000
_cell.length_c   1.000
_cell.angle_alpha   90.00
_cell.angle_beta   90.00
_cell.angle_gamma   90.00
#
_symmetry.space_group_name_H-M   'P 1'
#
loop_
_entity.id
_entity.type
_entity.pdbx_description
1 polymer ?
#
loop_
_entity_poly.entity_id
_entity_poly.type
_entity_poly.pdbx_seq_one_letter_code
_entity_poly.pdbx_strand_id
1 'polypeptide(L)'
;MALLFVSGVHYKVIQVNGQRLVGPPDVFVGKEPPEKCEIFISNIPNQLTECDIMPIISSFGGVFQLRLMMKISGENRGFCYVMYICERDALNAIRNLNKVMVYGNRLRVSLSKNRRHLIFGGINPNVPDDVILQGLLAYVQPSKVNIFTKFNGKCALLEFANHRDAAMAKRAFGVHARKFGPGIFIRWYD
;
A
#
# COMPACT_ATOMS: atom_id res chain seq x y z
N MET A 1 3.60 20.49 -8.30
CA MET A 1 3.75 20.01 -6.91
C MET A 1 3.02 21.00 -6.04
N ALA A 2 2.08 20.54 -5.20
CA ALA A 2 1.29 21.40 -4.33
C ALA A 2 1.71 21.21 -2.86
N LEU A 3 1.49 22.23 -2.03
CA LEU A 3 1.74 22.17 -0.59
C LEU A 3 0.39 22.25 0.13
N LEU A 4 0.23 21.42 1.16
CA LEU A 4 -0.93 21.41 2.03
C LEU A 4 -0.48 21.79 3.45
N PHE A 5 -1.17 22.72 4.08
CA PHE A 5 -0.89 23.15 5.45
C PHE A 5 -2.02 22.69 6.38
N VAL A 6 -1.71 21.84 7.36
CA VAL A 6 -2.68 21.30 8.32
C VAL A 6 -2.08 21.32 9.70
N SER A 7 -2.81 21.87 10.67
CA SER A 7 -2.42 21.90 12.09
C SER A 7 -1.00 22.43 12.35
N GLY A 8 -0.57 23.46 11.61
CA GLY A 8 0.77 24.05 11.77
C GLY A 8 1.88 23.35 10.98
N VAL A 9 1.56 22.33 10.17
CA VAL A 9 2.54 21.49 9.49
C VAL A 9 2.33 21.52 7.98
N HIS A 10 3.42 21.66 7.22
CA HIS A 10 3.41 21.57 5.76
C HIS A 10 3.63 20.13 5.28
N TYR A 11 2.85 19.76 4.27
CA TYR A 11 2.92 18.49 3.58
C TYR A 11 3.05 18.71 2.08
N LYS A 12 4.01 18.04 1.46
CA LYS A 12 4.09 17.92 0.01
C LYS A 12 2.97 17.02 -0.53
N VAL A 13 2.27 17.50 -1.57
CA VAL A 13 1.25 16.75 -2.32
C VAL A 13 1.77 16.40 -3.72
N ILE A 14 1.74 15.10 -4.03
CA ILE A 14 2.22 14.54 -5.31
C ILE A 14 1.18 13.59 -5.87
N GLN A 15 0.88 13.70 -7.17
CA GLN A 15 0.06 12.72 -7.87
C GLN A 15 0.95 11.75 -8.66
N VAL A 16 0.88 10.45 -8.34
CA VAL A 16 1.71 9.40 -8.96
C VAL A 16 0.86 8.13 -9.16
N ASN A 17 0.81 7.63 -10.39
CA ASN A 17 0.21 6.32 -10.74
C ASN A 17 -1.20 6.09 -10.16
N GLY A 18 -2.08 7.09 -10.26
CA GLY A 18 -3.44 7.01 -9.73
C GLY A 18 -3.53 7.08 -8.22
N GLN A 19 -2.52 7.67 -7.56
CA GLN A 19 -2.51 7.96 -6.13
C GLN A 19 -2.22 9.44 -5.92
N ARG A 20 -2.81 10.02 -4.89
CA ARG A 20 -2.42 11.31 -4.35
C ARG A 20 -1.73 11.07 -3.01
N LEU A 21 -0.43 11.31 -3.01
CA LEU A 21 0.47 11.13 -1.87
C LEU A 21 0.62 12.46 -1.16
N VAL A 22 0.40 12.47 0.15
CA VAL A 22 0.58 13.63 1.03
C VAL A 22 1.54 13.24 2.14
N GLY A 23 2.63 13.98 2.27
CA GLY A 23 3.69 13.72 3.25
C GLY A 23 4.95 13.07 2.66
N PRO A 24 5.98 12.82 3.48
CA PRO A 24 6.06 13.09 4.93
C PRO A 24 5.96 14.57 5.30
N PRO A 25 5.66 14.90 6.58
CA PRO A 25 5.77 16.27 7.07
C PRO A 25 7.15 16.84 6.77
N ASP A 26 7.24 18.10 6.34
CA ASP A 26 8.53 18.72 5.99
C ASP A 26 9.49 18.81 7.20
N VAL A 27 8.93 18.81 8.41
CA VAL A 27 9.66 18.85 9.68
C VAL A 27 9.99 17.47 10.26
N PHE A 28 9.57 16.38 9.62
CA PHE A 28 9.76 15.04 10.15
C PHE A 28 11.23 14.63 10.05
N VAL A 29 11.83 14.32 11.20
CA VAL A 29 13.19 13.79 11.31
C VAL A 29 13.12 12.39 11.92
N GLY A 30 13.49 11.36 11.16
CA GLY A 30 13.50 9.99 11.65
C GLY A 30 13.36 8.95 10.55
N LYS A 31 13.18 7.69 10.97
CA LYS A 31 12.86 6.58 10.08
C LYS A 31 11.36 6.53 9.82
N GLU A 32 10.98 5.96 8.69
CA GLU A 32 9.58 5.68 8.36
C GLU A 32 8.91 4.84 9.47
N PRO A 33 7.69 5.18 9.91
CA PRO A 33 6.96 4.41 10.92
C PRO A 33 6.70 2.96 10.47
N PRO A 34 6.65 2.01 11.42
CA PRO A 34 6.37 0.62 11.11
C PRO A 34 4.92 0.43 10.62
N GLU A 35 4.67 -0.69 9.96
CA GLU A 35 3.38 -1.00 9.31
C GLU A 35 2.17 -0.97 10.24
N LYS A 36 2.37 -1.27 11.52
CA LYS A 36 1.35 -1.20 12.57
C LYS A 36 0.82 0.21 12.82
N CYS A 37 1.52 1.24 12.34
CA CYS A 37 1.08 2.63 12.36
C CYS A 37 0.19 2.99 11.15
N GLU A 38 -0.05 2.07 10.22
CA GLU A 38 -0.87 2.31 9.04
C GLU A 38 -2.30 1.81 9.21
N ILE A 39 -3.25 2.66 8.86
CA ILE A 39 -4.68 2.33 8.82
C ILE A 39 -5.20 2.39 7.39
N PHE A 40 -6.24 1.61 7.15
CA PHE A 40 -7.04 1.62 5.93
C PHE A 40 -8.39 2.26 6.22
N ILE A 41 -8.74 3.28 5.45
CA ILE A 41 -10.05 3.96 5.52
C ILE A 41 -10.77 3.71 4.21
N SER A 42 -12.00 3.22 4.28
CA SER A 42 -12.86 2.95 3.11
C SER A 42 -14.26 3.51 3.28
N ASN A 43 -15.02 3.46 2.19
CA ASN A 43 -16.32 4.09 2.05
C ASN A 43 -16.25 5.62 2.14
N ILE A 44 -15.14 6.20 1.68
CA ILE A 44 -14.95 7.64 1.59
C ILE A 44 -15.84 8.17 0.44
N PRO A 45 -16.57 9.28 0.61
CA PRO A 45 -17.26 9.94 -0.51
C PRO A 45 -16.27 10.32 -1.62
N ASN A 46 -16.60 10.01 -2.88
CA ASN A 46 -15.69 10.11 -4.02
C ASN A 46 -15.22 11.55 -4.32
N GLN A 47 -15.96 12.55 -3.85
CA GLN A 47 -15.69 13.97 -4.04
C GLN A 47 -14.65 14.51 -3.06
N LEU A 48 -14.39 13.82 -1.94
CA LEU A 48 -13.44 14.30 -0.95
C LEU A 48 -12.00 14.24 -1.47
N THR A 49 -11.26 15.25 -1.12
CA THR A 49 -9.85 15.41 -1.45
C THR A 49 -8.98 15.23 -0.22
N GLU A 50 -7.67 15.22 -0.41
CA GLU A 50 -6.70 15.33 0.67
C GLU A 50 -6.93 16.55 1.56
N CYS A 51 -7.44 17.66 1.01
CA CYS A 51 -7.74 18.87 1.78
C CYS A 51 -8.87 18.64 2.79
N ASP A 52 -9.83 17.77 2.45
CA ASP A 52 -10.96 17.43 3.32
C ASP A 52 -10.58 16.32 4.31
N ILE A 53 -9.80 15.34 3.85
CA ILE A 53 -9.45 14.16 4.63
C ILE A 53 -8.37 14.46 5.67
N MET A 54 -7.32 15.21 5.31
CA MET A 54 -6.16 15.45 6.19
C MET A 54 -6.55 16.11 7.52
N PRO A 55 -7.40 17.16 7.59
CA PRO A 55 -7.80 17.75 8.87
C PRO A 55 -8.51 16.76 9.80
N ILE A 56 -9.34 15.88 9.24
CA ILE A 56 -10.07 14.86 10.03
C ILE A 56 -9.07 13.89 10.66
N ILE A 57 -8.18 13.31 9.86
CA ILE A 57 -7.25 12.28 10.34
C ILE A 57 -6.14 12.85 11.25
N SER A 58 -5.73 14.10 11.03
CA SER A 58 -4.74 14.82 11.85
C SER A 58 -5.26 15.14 13.26
N SER A 59 -6.57 15.11 13.49
CA SER A 59 -7.14 15.30 14.85
C SER A 59 -6.84 14.13 15.80
N PHE A 60 -6.43 12.97 15.28
CA PHE A 60 -6.14 11.77 16.07
C PHE A 60 -4.66 11.57 16.39
N GLY A 61 -3.77 12.31 15.71
CA GLY A 61 -2.32 12.25 15.90
C GLY A 61 -1.54 12.72 14.68
N GLY A 62 -0.22 12.69 14.79
CA GLY A 62 0.68 13.14 13.73
C GLY A 62 0.64 12.20 12.52
N VAL A 63 0.23 12.71 11.36
CA VAL A 63 0.19 11.95 10.11
C VAL A 63 1.58 11.92 9.50
N PHE A 64 2.12 10.74 9.27
CA PHE A 64 3.35 10.58 8.49
C PHE A 64 3.04 10.60 7.00
N GLN A 65 2.01 9.89 6.53
CA GLN A 65 1.68 9.89 5.10
C GLN A 65 0.20 9.56 4.87
N LEU A 66 -0.45 10.28 3.96
CA LEU A 66 -1.74 9.90 3.38
C LEU A 66 -1.54 9.46 1.93
N ARG A 67 -2.14 8.33 1.57
CA ARG A 67 -2.23 7.84 0.19
C ARG A 67 -3.69 7.70 -0.21
N LEU A 68 -4.21 8.69 -0.92
CA LEU A 68 -5.57 8.69 -1.45
C LEU A 68 -5.57 8.05 -2.85
N MET A 69 -6.37 7.02 -3.06
CA MET A 69 -6.43 6.34 -4.35
C MET A 69 -7.35 7.10 -5.29
N MET A 70 -6.86 7.44 -6.48
CA MET A 70 -7.54 8.31 -7.45
C MET A 70 -7.96 7.55 -8.72
N LYS A 71 -9.09 7.93 -9.28
CA LYS A 71 -9.52 7.56 -10.63
C LYS A 71 -8.87 8.50 -11.65
N ILE A 72 -8.91 8.11 -12.92
CA ILE A 72 -8.47 8.96 -14.03
C ILE A 72 -9.38 10.19 -14.16
N SER A 73 -10.66 10.07 -13.78
CA SER A 73 -11.63 11.18 -13.75
C SER A 73 -11.31 12.28 -12.75
N GLY A 74 -10.32 12.09 -11.87
CA GLY A 74 -9.95 13.04 -10.82
C GLY A 74 -10.69 12.84 -9.49
N GLU A 75 -11.72 11.99 -9.45
CA GLU A 75 -12.36 11.57 -8.20
C GLU A 75 -11.49 10.57 -7.41
N ASN A 76 -11.70 10.48 -6.10
CA ASN A 76 -11.11 9.39 -5.34
C ASN A 76 -11.85 8.04 -5.58
N ARG A 77 -11.20 6.92 -5.22
CA ARG A 77 -11.72 5.54 -5.37
C ARG A 77 -12.51 5.05 -4.16
N GLY A 78 -12.83 5.94 -3.22
CA GLY A 78 -13.57 5.64 -2.00
C GLY A 78 -12.73 5.04 -0.87
N PHE A 79 -11.41 5.07 -0.98
CA PHE A 79 -10.52 4.59 0.09
C PHE A 79 -9.13 5.24 0.06
N CYS A 80 -8.49 5.26 1.22
CA CYS A 80 -7.12 5.72 1.41
C CYS A 80 -6.38 4.90 2.46
N TYR A 81 -5.07 5.10 2.50
CA TYR A 81 -4.18 4.60 3.55
C TYR A 81 -3.59 5.78 4.30
N VAL A 82 -3.54 5.68 5.62
CA VAL A 82 -2.97 6.71 6.49
C VAL A 82 -1.94 6.07 7.39
N MET A 83 -0.69 6.47 7.22
CA MET A 83 0.40 6.13 8.13
C MET A 83 0.51 7.24 9.18
N TYR A 84 0.38 6.88 10.46
CA TYR A 84 0.67 7.77 11.57
C TYR A 84 2.14 7.68 11.99
N ILE A 85 2.63 8.70 12.68
CA ILE A 85 3.97 8.67 13.29
C ILE A 85 4.04 7.59 14.38
N CYS A 86 2.95 7.41 15.13
CA CYS A 86 2.86 6.50 16.26
C CYS A 86 1.72 5.49 16.11
N GLU A 87 1.95 4.26 16.58
CA GLU A 87 0.94 3.17 16.57
C GLU A 87 -0.28 3.51 17.44
N ARG A 88 -0.05 4.19 18.57
CA ARG A 88 -1.13 4.64 19.46
C ARG A 88 -2.14 5.52 18.72
N ASP A 89 -1.67 6.41 17.85
CA ASP A 89 -2.50 7.34 17.09
C ASP A 89 -3.31 6.62 16.01
N ALA A 90 -2.70 5.63 15.35
CA ALA A 90 -3.39 4.74 14.43
C ALA A 90 -4.55 3.99 15.10
N LEU A 91 -4.31 3.40 16.28
CA LEU A 91 -5.34 2.71 17.05
C LEU A 91 -6.42 3.67 17.58
N ASN A 92 -6.03 4.90 17.93
CA ASN A 92 -6.97 5.94 18.35
C ASN A 92 -7.89 6.35 17.18
N ALA A 93 -7.32 6.57 15.99
CA ALA A 93 -8.06 6.87 14.78
C ALA A 93 -9.04 5.75 14.42
N ILE A 94 -8.64 4.47 14.50
CA ILE A 94 -9.55 3.34 14.25
C ILE A 94 -10.73 3.37 15.22
N ARG A 95 -10.49 3.56 16.52
CA ARG A 95 -11.55 3.53 17.53
C ARG A 95 -12.59 4.63 17.32
N ASN A 96 -12.15 5.82 16.90
CA ASN A 96 -13.00 7.00 16.84
C ASN A 96 -13.57 7.28 15.44
N LEU A 97 -12.90 6.90 14.36
CA LEU A 97 -13.38 7.15 12.99
C LEU A 97 -14.16 5.98 12.41
N ASN A 98 -13.97 4.75 12.91
CA ASN A 98 -14.69 3.62 12.37
C ASN A 98 -16.20 3.80 12.61
N LYS A 99 -16.99 3.63 11.55
CA LYS A 99 -18.45 3.78 11.54
C LYS A 99 -18.97 5.21 11.75
N VAL A 100 -18.12 6.23 11.67
CA VAL A 100 -18.54 7.65 11.67
C VAL A 100 -19.15 8.03 10.33
N MET A 101 -20.17 8.90 10.38
CA MET A 101 -20.82 9.46 9.19
C MET A 101 -20.05 10.70 8.72
N VAL A 102 -19.61 10.69 7.47
CA VAL A 102 -18.90 11.80 6.81
C VAL A 102 -19.55 12.03 5.46
N TYR A 103 -20.15 13.21 5.26
CA TYR A 103 -20.88 13.60 4.05
C TYR A 103 -21.84 12.51 3.52
N GLY A 104 -22.63 11.91 4.43
CA GLY A 104 -23.60 10.87 4.08
C GLY A 104 -23.04 9.45 3.98
N ASN A 105 -21.72 9.26 4.04
CA ASN A 105 -21.11 7.92 4.01
C ASN A 105 -20.63 7.49 5.39
N ARG A 106 -20.84 6.22 5.71
CA ARG A 106 -20.32 5.60 6.94
C ARG A 106 -18.91 5.08 6.72
N LEU A 107 -17.90 5.75 7.26
CA LEU A 107 -16.51 5.32 7.10
C LEU A 107 -16.29 3.94 7.71
N ARG A 108 -15.41 3.16 7.09
CA ARG A 108 -14.92 1.89 7.63
C ARG A 108 -13.42 2.00 7.80
N VAL A 109 -12.96 1.86 9.03
CA VAL A 109 -11.56 2.04 9.41
C VAL A 109 -11.03 0.78 10.08
N SER A 110 -9.88 0.31 9.63
CA SER A 110 -9.18 -0.86 10.17
C SER A 110 -7.68 -0.69 10.08
N LEU A 111 -6.91 -1.55 10.76
CA LEU A 111 -5.48 -1.66 10.49
C LEU A 111 -5.24 -2.02 9.02
N SER A 112 -4.20 -1.43 8.44
CA SER A 112 -3.78 -1.74 7.07
C SER A 112 -3.24 -3.17 7.03
N LYS A 113 -3.70 -3.95 6.04
CA LYS A 113 -3.15 -5.27 5.78
C LYS A 113 -2.04 -5.12 4.74
N ASN A 114 -0.81 -4.94 5.20
CA ASN A 114 0.35 -4.85 4.33
C ASN A 114 0.76 -6.24 3.86
N ARG A 115 0.05 -6.77 2.85
CA ARG A 115 0.43 -8.05 2.24
C ARG A 115 1.64 -7.83 1.34
N ARG A 116 2.82 -8.13 1.85
CA ARG A 116 4.11 -8.01 1.13
C ARG A 116 4.67 -9.33 0.66
N HIS A 117 4.03 -10.43 1.01
CA HIS A 117 4.51 -11.77 0.71
C HIS A 117 3.64 -12.41 -0.36
N LEU A 118 4.28 -12.88 -1.43
CA LEU A 118 3.66 -13.73 -2.43
C LEU A 118 4.35 -15.07 -2.44
N ILE A 119 3.58 -16.12 -2.67
CA ILE A 119 4.15 -17.42 -3.04
C ILE A 119 3.96 -17.62 -4.54
N PHE A 120 5.09 -17.85 -5.21
CA PHE A 120 5.16 -18.27 -6.59
C PHE A 120 5.39 -19.78 -6.58
N GLY A 121 4.48 -20.57 -7.14
CA GLY A 121 4.53 -22.03 -7.07
C GLY A 121 4.33 -22.68 -8.43
N GLY A 122 4.61 -23.99 -8.50
CA GLY A 122 4.64 -24.72 -9.78
C GLY A 122 5.97 -24.55 -10.52
N ILE A 123 7.01 -24.10 -9.80
CA ILE A 123 8.35 -23.91 -10.34
C ILE A 123 9.01 -25.27 -10.53
N ASN A 124 9.77 -25.44 -11.60
CA ASN A 124 10.68 -26.58 -11.73
C ASN A 124 11.83 -26.40 -10.72
N PRO A 125 12.09 -27.38 -9.83
CA PRO A 125 13.13 -27.30 -8.80
C PRO A 125 14.54 -26.95 -9.28
N ASN A 126 14.84 -27.18 -10.56
CA ASN A 126 16.15 -26.92 -11.14
C ASN A 126 16.29 -25.48 -11.67
N VAL A 127 15.22 -24.69 -11.67
CA VAL A 127 15.26 -23.28 -12.09
C VAL A 127 15.88 -22.46 -10.95
N PRO A 128 17.01 -21.77 -11.18
CA PRO A 128 17.62 -20.97 -10.13
C PRO A 128 16.88 -19.65 -9.88
N ASP A 129 17.09 -19.08 -8.69
CA ASP A 129 16.39 -17.90 -8.19
C ASP A 129 16.58 -16.65 -9.08
N ASP A 130 17.73 -16.51 -9.74
CA ASP A 130 18.04 -15.38 -10.64
C ASP A 130 17.16 -15.38 -11.89
N VAL A 131 16.85 -16.55 -12.45
CA VAL A 131 15.94 -16.70 -13.58
C VAL A 131 14.51 -16.31 -13.17
N ILE A 132 14.09 -16.71 -11.97
CA ILE A 132 12.78 -16.32 -11.40
C ILE A 132 12.73 -14.80 -11.21
N LEU A 133 13.81 -14.21 -10.69
CA LEU A 133 13.95 -12.78 -10.51
C LEU A 133 13.89 -12.02 -11.84
N GLN A 134 14.67 -12.41 -12.85
CA GLN A 134 14.64 -11.80 -14.18
C GLN A 134 13.25 -11.87 -14.81
N GLY A 135 12.58 -13.01 -14.65
CA GLY A 135 11.19 -13.20 -15.05
C GLY A 135 10.24 -12.21 -14.38
N LEU A 136 10.42 -11.93 -13.09
CA LEU A 136 9.65 -10.93 -12.35
C LEU A 136 9.97 -9.50 -12.81
N LEU A 137 11.27 -9.19 -12.94
CA LEU A 137 11.76 -7.86 -13.30
C LEU A 137 11.40 -7.46 -14.74
N ALA A 138 11.14 -8.42 -15.62
CA ALA A 138 10.66 -8.16 -16.98
C ALA A 138 9.28 -7.47 -17.01
N TYR A 139 8.47 -7.60 -15.95
CA TYR A 139 7.11 -7.06 -15.90
C TYR A 139 6.87 -6.04 -14.80
N VAL A 140 7.66 -6.07 -13.73
CA VAL A 140 7.54 -5.14 -12.61
C VAL A 140 8.91 -4.69 -12.14
N GLN A 141 9.01 -3.43 -11.71
CA GLN A 141 10.22 -2.88 -11.11
C GLN A 141 9.91 -2.53 -9.64
N PRO A 142 9.93 -3.52 -8.73
CA PRO A 142 9.70 -3.26 -7.32
C PRO A 142 10.88 -2.46 -6.75
N SER A 143 10.63 -1.66 -5.72
CA SER A 143 11.71 -0.93 -5.04
C SER A 143 12.72 -1.89 -4.37
N LYS A 144 12.25 -3.03 -3.86
CA LYS A 144 13.06 -4.14 -3.36
C LYS A 144 12.21 -5.42 -3.31
N VAL A 145 12.83 -6.56 -3.65
CA VAL A 145 12.26 -7.89 -3.47
C VAL A 145 13.34 -8.88 -3.03
N ASN A 146 13.05 -9.68 -2.00
CA ASN A 146 13.84 -10.85 -1.63
C ASN A 146 13.14 -12.12 -2.13
N ILE A 147 13.91 -13.12 -2.56
CA ILE A 147 13.39 -14.41 -3.02
C ILE A 147 13.93 -15.49 -2.09
N PHE A 148 13.03 -16.37 -1.64
CA PHE A 148 13.39 -17.54 -0.84
C PHE A 148 12.76 -18.78 -1.47
N THR A 149 13.57 -19.60 -2.11
CA THR A 149 13.11 -20.89 -2.62
C THR A 149 12.71 -21.83 -1.48
N LYS A 150 11.51 -22.42 -1.60
CA LYS A 150 10.85 -23.27 -0.61
C LYS A 150 10.34 -24.55 -1.27
N PHE A 151 9.92 -25.51 -0.44
CA PHE A 151 9.29 -26.76 -0.89
C PHE A 151 10.14 -27.53 -1.92
N ASN A 152 11.42 -27.71 -1.63
CA ASN A 152 12.40 -28.40 -2.49
C ASN A 152 12.45 -27.84 -3.91
N GLY A 153 12.49 -26.50 -4.05
CA GLY A 153 12.58 -25.86 -5.36
C GLY A 153 11.23 -25.67 -6.08
N LYS A 154 10.13 -26.20 -5.55
CA LYS A 154 8.82 -26.16 -6.23
C LYS A 154 8.10 -24.82 -6.08
N CYS A 155 8.52 -24.00 -5.13
CA CYS A 155 7.96 -22.66 -4.92
C CYS A 155 9.06 -21.67 -4.52
N ALA A 156 8.79 -20.38 -4.71
CA ALA A 156 9.57 -19.27 -4.23
C ALA A 156 8.66 -18.32 -3.43
N LEU A 157 9.06 -17.99 -2.21
CA LEU A 157 8.48 -16.91 -1.43
C LEU A 157 9.14 -15.60 -1.89
N LEU A 158 8.31 -14.67 -2.36
CA LEU A 158 8.71 -13.33 -2.75
C LEU A 158 8.31 -12.36 -1.64
N GLU A 159 9.30 -11.72 -1.02
CA GLU A 159 9.10 -10.69 -0.01
C GLU A 159 9.40 -9.32 -0.59
N PHE A 160 8.38 -8.49 -0.74
CA PHE A 160 8.49 -7.13 -1.26
C PHE A 160 8.71 -6.12 -0.15
N ALA A 161 9.31 -4.96 -0.48
CA ALA A 161 9.43 -3.85 0.46
C ALA A 161 8.08 -3.28 0.90
N ASN A 162 7.05 -3.32 0.04
CA ASN A 162 5.75 -2.69 0.31
C ASN A 162 4.60 -3.44 -0.39
N HIS A 163 3.37 -3.26 0.10
CA HIS A 163 2.17 -3.89 -0.45
C HIS A 163 1.96 -3.58 -1.93
N ARG A 164 2.29 -2.36 -2.34
CA ARG A 164 2.07 -1.89 -3.71
C ARG A 164 2.89 -2.71 -4.70
N ASP A 165 4.17 -2.91 -4.41
CA ASP A 165 5.06 -3.73 -5.22
C ASP A 165 4.57 -5.18 -5.31
N ALA A 166 4.14 -5.76 -4.18
CA ALA A 166 3.55 -7.08 -4.16
C ALA A 166 2.23 -7.14 -4.96
N ALA A 167 1.36 -6.14 -4.85
CA ALA A 167 0.09 -6.09 -5.58
C ALA A 167 0.31 -5.95 -7.10
N MET A 168 1.28 -5.11 -7.50
CA MET A 168 1.68 -4.98 -8.90
C MET A 168 2.27 -6.28 -9.43
N ALA A 169 3.19 -6.90 -8.69
CA ALA A 169 3.77 -8.19 -9.04
C ALA A 169 2.70 -9.26 -9.20
N LYS A 170 1.79 -9.41 -8.21
CA LYS A 170 0.67 -10.36 -8.28
C LYS A 170 -0.22 -10.13 -9.50
N ARG A 171 -0.50 -8.87 -9.84
CA ARG A 171 -1.32 -8.52 -11.02
C ARG A 171 -0.59 -8.83 -12.32
N ALA A 172 0.67 -8.41 -12.45
CA ALA A 172 1.49 -8.65 -13.63
C ALA A 172 1.69 -10.15 -13.88
N PHE A 173 2.02 -10.91 -12.82
CA PHE A 173 2.15 -12.35 -12.90
C PHE A 173 0.83 -13.03 -13.19
N GLY A 174 -0.29 -12.60 -12.61
CA GLY A 174 -1.60 -13.19 -12.92
C GLY A 174 -1.90 -13.18 -14.42
N VAL A 175 -1.49 -12.12 -15.13
CA VAL A 175 -1.64 -12.01 -16.59
C VAL A 175 -0.64 -12.89 -17.34
N HIS A 176 0.60 -13.01 -16.84
CA HIS A 176 1.71 -13.66 -17.54
C HIS A 176 2.07 -15.06 -17.03
N ALA A 177 1.37 -15.60 -16.03
CA ALA A 177 1.74 -16.81 -15.30
C ALA A 177 1.99 -18.01 -16.22
N ARG A 178 1.15 -18.17 -17.25
CA ARG A 178 1.26 -19.28 -18.21
C ARG A 178 2.55 -19.26 -19.04
N LYS A 179 3.20 -18.09 -19.20
CA LYS A 179 4.48 -17.98 -19.92
C LYS A 179 5.65 -18.60 -19.18
N PHE A 180 5.51 -18.83 -17.87
CA PHE A 180 6.52 -19.45 -17.02
C PHE A 180 6.39 -20.98 -16.94
N GLY A 181 5.37 -21.55 -17.58
CA GLY A 181 5.14 -22.99 -17.63
C GLY A 181 3.75 -23.43 -17.15
N PRO A 182 3.34 -24.67 -17.47
CA PRO A 182 2.10 -25.24 -16.97
C PRO A 182 2.16 -25.42 -15.45
N GLY A 183 1.07 -25.09 -14.75
CA GLY A 183 0.98 -25.24 -13.30
C GLY A 183 1.57 -24.10 -12.47
N ILE A 184 2.15 -23.08 -13.11
CA ILE A 184 2.62 -21.88 -12.42
C ILE A 184 1.45 -21.10 -11.81
N PHE A 185 1.59 -20.73 -10.54
CA PHE A 185 0.62 -19.88 -9.84
C PHE A 185 1.30 -18.85 -8.95
N ILE A 186 0.58 -17.76 -8.69
CA ILE A 186 0.97 -16.74 -7.70
C ILE A 186 -0.19 -16.46 -6.75
N ARG A 187 0.08 -16.45 -5.45
CA ARG A 187 -0.92 -16.17 -4.41
C ARG A 187 -0.32 -15.34 -3.29
N TRP A 188 -1.20 -14.69 -2.52
CA TRP A 188 -0.78 -14.11 -1.24
C TRP A 188 -0.26 -15.22 -0.34
N TYR A 189 0.84 -14.97 0.36
CA TYR A 189 1.37 -15.85 1.40
C TYR A 189 1.08 -15.17 2.73
N ASP A 190 0.26 -15.83 3.57
CA ASP A 190 -0.10 -15.35 4.91
C ASP A 190 1.01 -15.68 5.92
#